data_AF-A0A6A6IDV9-F1
#
_entry.id   AF-A0A6A6IDV9-F1
#
_cell.length_a   1.000
_cell.length_b   1.000
_cell.length_c   1.000
_cell.angle_alpha   90.00
_cell.angle_beta   90.00
_cell.angle_gamma   90.00
#
_symmetry.space_group_name_H-M   'P 1'
#
loop_
_entity.id
_entity.type
_entity.pdbx_description
1 polymer ?
#
loop_
_entity_poly.entity_id
_entity_poly.type
_entity_poly.pdbx_seq_one_letter_code
_entity_poly.pdbx_strand_id
1 'polypeptide(L)'
;MNRAWKVVHPSRYNFDVFKQREDLILSRRLEYIKDLSDELAKDYKLTFMLLSSAFRTSISNYGDDYKPWIFDWGCGIDGQRLLRRGNSWLTWFVLHEGPQLFWDQWWSLSPDCAATKNHIRDRSIEAWFLPKEWNDVNEKWHDIQRDYAFKVQKAMEEKAAINSDFMSVNPIGYFTQYAEIRRLREQTGSPPVAETLSHVPFHVDFRCPEELFQKSCMLRDERAVAMAARTSARL
;
A
#
# COMPACT_ATOMS: atom_id res chain seq x y z
N MET A 1 23.32 27.55 -1.28
CA MET A 1 22.46 27.72 -2.49
C MET A 1 21.91 29.13 -2.53
N ASN A 2 21.98 29.81 -3.68
CA ASN A 2 21.83 31.26 -3.82
C ASN A 2 20.34 31.68 -3.93
N ARG A 3 19.89 32.69 -3.15
CA ARG A 3 18.46 33.11 -3.09
C ARG A 3 17.87 33.52 -4.43
N ALA A 4 18.70 33.96 -5.37
CA ALA A 4 18.30 34.34 -6.74
C ALA A 4 17.71 33.16 -7.54
N TRP A 5 18.15 31.92 -7.27
CA TRP A 5 17.70 30.74 -8.02
C TRP A 5 16.25 30.34 -7.71
N LYS A 6 15.79 30.60 -6.47
CA LYS A 6 14.41 30.38 -6.02
C LYS A 6 13.40 31.24 -6.79
N VAL A 7 13.82 32.44 -7.21
CA VAL A 7 12.96 33.40 -7.92
C VAL A 7 12.87 33.08 -9.42
N VAL A 8 13.95 32.58 -10.01
CA VAL A 8 14.04 32.32 -11.46
C VAL A 8 13.46 30.94 -11.84
N HIS A 9 13.63 29.92 -11.00
CA HIS A 9 13.12 28.56 -11.26
C HIS A 9 12.52 27.91 -10.00
N PRO A 10 11.36 28.39 -9.52
CA PRO A 10 10.77 27.95 -8.26
C PRO A 10 10.45 26.45 -8.21
N SER A 11 9.98 25.86 -9.32
CA SER A 11 9.67 24.42 -9.39
C SER A 11 10.91 23.53 -9.28
N ARG A 12 12.00 23.87 -9.96
CA ARG A 12 13.29 23.15 -9.87
C ARG A 12 13.90 23.28 -8.48
N TYR A 13 13.87 24.49 -7.92
CA TYR A 13 14.34 24.73 -6.56
C TYR A 13 13.56 23.90 -5.53
N ASN A 14 12.22 23.88 -5.62
CA ASN A 14 11.39 23.09 -4.71
C ASN A 14 11.66 21.59 -4.84
N PHE A 15 11.87 21.10 -6.06
CA PHE A 15 12.24 19.70 -6.30
C PHE A 15 13.62 19.36 -5.72
N ASP A 16 14.62 20.22 -5.88
CA ASP A 16 15.97 20.00 -5.33
C ASP A 16 15.95 19.96 -3.80
N VAL A 17 15.20 20.88 -3.17
CA VAL A 17 15.01 20.89 -1.70
C VAL A 17 14.29 19.62 -1.24
N PHE A 18 13.26 19.20 -1.95
CA PHE A 18 12.56 17.94 -1.69
C PHE A 18 13.53 16.75 -1.77
N LYS A 19 14.29 16.65 -2.85
CA LYS A 19 15.25 15.56 -3.06
C LYS A 19 16.30 15.51 -1.94
N GLN A 20 16.88 16.66 -1.58
CA GLN A 20 17.84 16.73 -0.46
C GLN A 20 17.23 16.26 0.86
N ARG A 21 15.96 16.59 1.10
CA ARG A 21 15.23 16.12 2.29
C ARG A 21 15.04 14.60 2.25
N GLU A 22 14.59 14.05 1.14
CA GLU A 22 14.43 12.60 0.97
C GLU A 22 15.77 11.86 1.08
N ASP A 23 16.86 12.41 0.54
CA ASP A 23 18.22 11.87 0.65
C ASP A 23 18.67 11.75 2.11
N LEU A 24 18.39 12.79 2.90
CA LEU A 24 18.69 12.82 4.33
C LEU A 24 17.84 11.80 5.10
N ILE A 25 16.54 11.70 4.78
CA ILE A 25 15.64 10.72 5.40
C ILE A 25 16.10 9.30 5.10
N LEU A 26 16.41 9.00 3.84
CA LEU A 26 16.94 7.69 3.44
C LEU A 26 18.21 7.36 4.20
N SER A 27 19.17 8.29 4.24
CA SER A 27 20.45 8.09 4.94
C SER A 27 20.24 7.73 6.41
N ARG A 28 19.38 8.48 7.11
CA ARG A 28 19.03 8.22 8.51
C ARG A 28 18.32 6.89 8.72
N ARG A 29 17.39 6.52 7.83
CA ARG A 29 16.70 5.22 7.88
C ARG A 29 17.68 4.07 7.71
N LEU A 30 18.60 4.17 6.74
CA LEU A 30 19.61 3.15 6.50
C LEU A 30 20.61 3.03 7.67
N GLU A 31 20.97 4.15 8.30
CA GLU A 31 21.80 4.16 9.51
C GLU A 31 21.09 3.45 10.67
N TYR A 32 19.83 3.82 10.93
CA TYR A 32 19.00 3.19 11.96
C TYR A 32 18.85 1.67 11.76
N ILE A 33 18.69 1.20 10.52
CA ILE A 33 18.58 -0.24 10.22
C ILE A 33 19.87 -1.01 10.59
N LYS A 34 21.05 -0.38 10.48
CA LYS A 34 22.31 -1.04 10.85
C LYS A 34 22.34 -1.36 12.35
N ASP A 35 21.87 -0.42 13.15
CA ASP A 35 21.88 -0.49 14.63
C ASP A 35 20.70 -1.29 15.20
N LEU A 36 19.73 -1.65 14.35
CA LEU A 36 18.58 -2.46 14.75
C LEU A 36 19.03 -3.85 15.25
N SER A 37 18.30 -4.41 16.21
CA SER A 37 18.49 -5.83 16.55
C SER A 37 17.96 -6.74 15.44
N ASP A 38 18.52 -7.94 15.35
CA ASP A 38 18.07 -8.94 14.38
C ASP A 38 16.61 -9.36 14.64
N GLU A 39 16.17 -9.39 15.91
CA GLU A 39 14.77 -9.72 16.24
C GLU A 39 13.81 -8.66 15.72
N LEU A 40 14.10 -7.37 15.94
CA LEU A 40 13.23 -6.29 15.46
C LEU A 40 13.15 -6.26 13.93
N ALA A 41 14.24 -6.60 13.23
CA ALA A 41 14.23 -6.69 11.77
C ALA A 41 13.35 -7.85 11.28
N LYS A 42 13.36 -8.98 12.00
CA LYS A 42 12.49 -10.14 11.73
C LYS A 42 11.03 -9.82 12.01
N ASP A 43 10.73 -9.16 13.13
CA ASP A 43 9.37 -8.72 13.48
C ASP A 43 8.82 -7.78 12.41
N TYR A 44 9.61 -6.80 11.99
CA TYR A 44 9.22 -5.90 10.91
C TYR A 44 8.92 -6.65 9.61
N LYS A 45 9.78 -7.60 9.22
CA LYS A 45 9.57 -8.44 8.04
C LYS A 45 8.28 -9.26 8.16
N LEU A 46 8.02 -9.85 9.33
CA LEU A 46 6.79 -10.59 9.60
C LEU A 46 5.57 -9.67 9.52
N THR A 47 5.63 -8.46 10.09
CA THR A 47 4.57 -7.45 9.95
C THR A 47 4.27 -7.16 8.48
N PHE A 48 5.29 -6.88 7.66
CA PHE A 48 5.08 -6.65 6.22
C PHE A 48 4.50 -7.87 5.50
N MET A 49 4.87 -9.08 5.89
CA MET A 49 4.28 -10.31 5.35
C MET A 49 2.81 -10.49 5.75
N LEU A 50 2.45 -10.16 6.99
CA LEU A 50 1.07 -10.19 7.48
C LEU A 50 0.22 -9.11 6.82
N LEU A 51 0.72 -7.87 6.75
CA LEU A 51 0.08 -6.76 6.04
C LEU A 51 -0.17 -7.13 4.58
N SER A 52 0.79 -7.77 3.89
CA SER A 52 0.59 -8.27 2.51
C SER A 52 -0.61 -9.20 2.36
N SER A 53 -1.04 -9.85 3.45
CA SER A 53 -2.19 -10.75 3.47
C SER A 53 -3.51 -10.02 3.71
N ALA A 54 -3.51 -8.89 4.41
CA ALA A 54 -4.68 -8.01 4.56
C ALA A 54 -5.09 -7.35 3.23
N PHE A 55 -4.11 -7.07 2.37
CA PHE A 55 -4.33 -6.55 1.02
C PHE A 55 -4.65 -7.63 -0.02
N ARG A 56 -5.05 -8.85 0.39
CA ARG A 56 -5.42 -9.93 -0.53
C ARG A 56 -6.69 -9.58 -1.30
N THR A 57 -6.47 -9.08 -2.50
CA THR A 57 -7.49 -8.90 -3.52
C THR A 57 -7.70 -10.18 -4.34
N SER A 58 -8.14 -11.27 -3.70
CA SER A 58 -8.63 -12.43 -4.47
C SER A 58 -9.90 -12.01 -5.20
N ILE A 59 -10.09 -12.43 -6.46
CA ILE A 59 -11.34 -12.24 -7.23
C ILE A 59 -12.57 -12.68 -6.40
N SER A 60 -12.43 -13.73 -5.58
CA SER A 60 -13.47 -14.22 -4.65
C SER A 60 -13.80 -13.29 -3.48
N ASN A 61 -12.96 -12.29 -3.21
CA ASN A 61 -13.16 -11.27 -2.18
C ASN A 61 -13.74 -9.98 -2.77
N TYR A 62 -13.76 -9.87 -4.11
CA TYR A 62 -14.58 -8.90 -4.80
C TYR A 62 -15.98 -9.51 -4.94
N GLY A 63 -17.02 -8.72 -4.68
CA GLY A 63 -18.32 -9.06 -5.24
C GLY A 63 -18.25 -9.03 -6.77
N ASP A 64 -19.22 -9.63 -7.44
CA ASP A 64 -19.28 -9.73 -8.92
C ASP A 64 -19.32 -8.37 -9.64
N ASP A 65 -19.44 -7.28 -8.89
CA ASP A 65 -19.83 -5.98 -9.43
C ASP A 65 -18.67 -5.13 -9.98
N TYR A 66 -17.37 -5.41 -9.72
CA TYR A 66 -16.28 -4.49 -10.17
C TYR A 66 -14.91 -5.14 -10.50
N LYS A 67 -14.22 -4.51 -11.48
CA LYS A 67 -12.93 -4.89 -12.11
C LYS A 67 -11.77 -3.94 -11.68
N PRO A 68 -10.48 -4.28 -11.96
CA PRO A 68 -9.39 -4.14 -11.01
C PRO A 68 -8.95 -2.70 -10.69
N TRP A 69 -8.47 -2.56 -9.46
CA TRP A 69 -8.03 -1.35 -8.79
C TRP A 69 -6.91 -0.58 -9.52
N ILE A 70 -6.76 0.71 -9.21
CA ILE A 70 -5.69 1.62 -9.72
C ILE A 70 -4.26 1.12 -9.49
N PHE A 71 -4.05 0.19 -8.56
CA PHE A 71 -2.75 -0.42 -8.25
C PHE A 71 -2.70 -1.91 -8.61
N ASP A 72 -3.73 -2.42 -9.29
CA ASP A 72 -3.74 -3.75 -9.86
C ASP A 72 -3.29 -3.68 -11.31
N TRP A 73 -1.99 -3.88 -11.52
CA TRP A 73 -1.35 -3.93 -12.83
C TRP A 73 -1.59 -5.26 -13.58
N GLY A 74 -2.68 -5.97 -13.26
CA GLY A 74 -3.08 -7.22 -13.91
C GLY A 74 -2.64 -8.48 -13.16
N CYS A 75 -2.31 -8.39 -11.87
CA CYS A 75 -1.84 -9.50 -11.02
C CYS A 75 -2.45 -9.48 -9.60
N GLY A 76 -3.53 -8.71 -9.39
CA GLY A 76 -3.95 -8.24 -8.06
C GLY A 76 -3.15 -6.99 -7.65
N ILE A 77 -3.62 -6.26 -6.62
CA ILE A 77 -2.89 -5.08 -6.08
C ILE A 77 -1.44 -5.48 -5.79
N ASP A 78 -0.52 -4.97 -6.60
CA ASP A 78 0.93 -5.23 -6.59
C ASP A 78 1.34 -6.54 -5.92
N GLY A 79 0.90 -7.66 -6.51
CA GLY A 79 0.83 -8.99 -5.89
C GLY A 79 1.90 -9.26 -4.83
N GLN A 80 1.49 -9.78 -3.66
CA GLN A 80 2.21 -9.88 -2.37
C GLN A 80 3.75 -9.89 -2.39
N ARG A 81 4.37 -10.52 -3.38
CA ARG A 81 5.82 -10.53 -3.64
C ARG A 81 6.40 -9.14 -3.96
N LEU A 82 5.71 -8.28 -4.69
CA LEU A 82 6.15 -6.92 -4.99
C LEU A 82 6.11 -6.05 -3.74
N LEU A 83 5.07 -6.21 -2.91
CA LEU A 83 5.00 -5.55 -1.60
C LEU A 83 6.14 -5.98 -0.67
N ARG A 84 6.42 -7.29 -0.58
CA ARG A 84 7.51 -7.78 0.26
C ARG A 84 8.87 -7.24 -0.20
N ARG A 85 9.08 -7.17 -1.52
CA ARG A 85 10.33 -6.65 -2.11
C ARG A 85 10.45 -5.13 -2.10
N GLY A 86 9.44 -4.40 -1.62
CA GLY A 86 9.43 -2.94 -1.64
C GLY A 86 9.24 -2.29 -3.01
N ASN A 87 8.86 -3.08 -4.02
CA ASN A 87 8.66 -2.64 -5.41
C ASN A 87 7.19 -2.33 -5.73
N SER A 88 6.34 -2.20 -4.70
CA SER A 88 4.93 -1.87 -4.87
C SER A 88 4.63 -0.44 -4.45
N TRP A 89 3.65 0.16 -5.13
CA TRP A 89 3.02 1.39 -4.69
C TRP A 89 2.57 1.28 -3.23
N LEU A 90 1.98 0.14 -2.91
CA LEU A 90 1.46 -0.12 -1.58
C LEU A 90 2.56 -0.16 -0.51
N THR A 91 3.79 -0.58 -0.85
CA THR A 91 4.93 -0.49 0.06
C THR A 91 5.27 0.97 0.34
N TRP A 92 5.35 1.78 -0.71
CA TRP A 92 5.57 3.21 -0.55
C TRP A 92 4.51 3.84 0.34
N PHE A 93 3.24 3.54 0.11
CA PHE A 93 2.11 4.06 0.89
C PHE A 93 2.19 3.67 2.37
N VAL A 94 2.42 2.38 2.67
CA VAL A 94 2.62 1.90 4.05
C VAL A 94 3.78 2.61 4.74
N LEU A 95 4.89 2.83 4.02
CA LEU A 95 6.07 3.52 4.55
C LEU A 95 5.91 5.03 4.66
N HIS A 96 5.00 5.61 3.88
CA HIS A 96 4.71 7.04 3.85
C HIS A 96 3.72 7.43 4.95
N GLU A 97 2.56 6.76 5.01
CA GLU A 97 1.53 7.01 6.02
C GLU A 97 1.92 6.41 7.38
N GLY A 98 2.66 5.30 7.37
CA GLY A 98 3.08 4.58 8.58
C GLY A 98 2.02 3.63 9.16
N PRO A 99 2.34 2.98 10.29
CA PRO A 99 1.50 1.93 10.86
C PRO A 99 0.20 2.43 11.51
N GLN A 100 0.14 3.72 11.88
CA GLN A 100 -1.04 4.30 12.54
C GLN A 100 -2.30 4.15 11.68
N LEU A 101 -2.16 4.26 10.35
CA LEU A 101 -3.24 4.06 9.40
C LEU A 101 -4.01 2.74 9.60
N PHE A 102 -3.28 1.68 9.91
CA PHE A 102 -3.84 0.34 10.14
C PHE A 102 -4.53 0.25 11.49
N TRP A 103 -3.93 0.85 12.51
CA TRP A 103 -4.54 0.94 13.84
C TRP A 103 -5.85 1.72 13.82
N ASP A 104 -5.90 2.78 13.02
CA ASP A 104 -7.11 3.59 12.88
C ASP A 104 -8.22 2.76 12.24
N GLN A 105 -7.99 2.17 11.07
CA GLN A 105 -8.98 1.33 10.38
C GLN A 105 -9.42 0.10 11.19
N TRP A 106 -8.48 -0.58 11.85
CA TRP A 106 -8.74 -1.88 12.45
C TRP A 106 -9.11 -1.85 13.92
N TRP A 107 -8.93 -0.73 14.60
CA TRP A 107 -9.19 -0.67 16.03
C TRP A 107 -9.96 0.57 16.44
N SER A 108 -9.52 1.74 15.97
CA SER A 108 -10.02 3.01 16.50
C SER A 108 -11.29 3.49 15.82
N LEU A 109 -11.45 3.18 14.53
CA LEU A 109 -12.56 3.63 13.71
C LEU A 109 -13.69 2.60 13.66
N SER A 110 -14.94 3.09 13.63
CA SER A 110 -16.11 2.22 13.52
C SER A 110 -16.23 1.64 12.10
N PRO A 111 -16.34 0.31 11.94
CA PRO A 111 -16.55 -0.32 10.63
C PRO A 111 -17.96 -0.08 10.08
N ASP A 112 -18.93 0.24 10.95
CA ASP A 112 -20.33 0.47 10.58
C ASP A 112 -20.57 1.88 10.02
N CYS A 113 -19.64 2.81 10.25
CA CYS A 113 -19.74 4.17 9.74
C CYS A 113 -19.18 4.25 8.31
N ALA A 114 -20.01 4.69 7.37
CA ALA A 114 -19.62 4.80 5.95
C ALA A 114 -18.37 5.68 5.72
N ALA A 115 -18.17 6.72 6.54
CA ALA A 115 -17.04 7.64 6.43
C ALA A 115 -15.68 7.02 6.84
N THR A 116 -15.70 5.95 7.62
CA THR A 116 -14.49 5.34 8.19
C THR A 116 -14.32 3.88 7.81
N LYS A 117 -15.37 3.27 7.24
CA LYS A 117 -15.38 1.90 6.74
C LYS A 117 -14.23 1.61 5.76
N ASN A 118 -13.82 2.61 4.97
CA ASN A 118 -12.79 2.48 3.92
C ASN A 118 -11.62 3.44 4.14
N HIS A 119 -11.25 3.74 5.39
CA HIS A 119 -10.23 4.73 5.72
C HIS A 119 -8.90 4.52 4.98
N ILE A 120 -8.33 3.31 4.98
CA ILE A 120 -7.06 3.01 4.27
C ILE A 120 -7.18 3.28 2.76
N ARG A 121 -8.32 2.91 2.17
CA ARG A 121 -8.61 3.13 0.74
C ARG A 121 -8.68 4.63 0.44
N ASP A 122 -9.45 5.37 1.22
CA ASP A 122 -9.69 6.79 0.93
C ASP A 122 -8.38 7.58 1.08
N ARG A 123 -7.59 7.28 2.11
CA ARG A 123 -6.23 7.81 2.29
C ARG A 123 -5.29 7.44 1.14
N SER A 124 -5.39 6.22 0.60
CA SER A 124 -4.58 5.79 -0.56
C SER A 124 -4.86 6.61 -1.81
N ILE A 125 -6.13 6.95 -2.04
CA ILE A 125 -6.54 7.77 -3.18
C ILE A 125 -6.04 9.20 -2.98
N GLU A 126 -6.24 9.78 -1.79
CA GLU A 126 -5.80 11.15 -1.46
C GLU A 126 -4.28 11.33 -1.59
N ALA A 127 -3.50 10.33 -1.16
CA ALA A 127 -2.05 10.38 -1.21
C ALA A 127 -1.51 10.38 -2.65
N TRP A 128 -2.22 9.74 -3.58
CA TRP A 128 -1.74 9.55 -4.95
C TRP A 128 -2.36 10.49 -5.96
N PHE A 129 -3.63 10.86 -5.79
CA PHE A 129 -4.38 11.69 -6.71
C PHE A 129 -4.85 12.97 -6.04
N LEU A 130 -4.61 14.11 -6.70
CA LEU A 130 -5.38 15.31 -6.36
C LEU A 130 -6.82 15.15 -6.89
N PRO A 131 -7.84 15.69 -6.18
CA PRO A 131 -9.27 15.47 -6.51
C PRO A 131 -9.72 15.86 -7.94
N LYS A 132 -8.85 16.50 -8.73
CA LYS A 132 -9.17 17.07 -10.05
C LYS A 132 -8.50 16.39 -11.23
N GLU A 133 -7.39 15.68 -11.04
CA GLU A 133 -6.63 15.07 -12.14
C GLU A 133 -6.14 13.67 -11.77
N TRP A 134 -6.58 12.66 -12.53
CA TRP A 134 -6.14 11.26 -12.41
C TRP A 134 -4.77 11.01 -13.07
N ASN A 135 -3.93 12.05 -13.07
CA ASN A 135 -2.53 11.95 -13.41
C ASN A 135 -1.75 12.13 -12.12
N ASP A 136 -0.69 11.37 -11.94
CA ASP A 136 0.24 11.64 -10.85
C ASP A 136 0.96 12.97 -11.14
N VAL A 137 0.38 14.06 -10.63
CA VAL A 137 0.92 15.41 -10.76
C VAL A 137 2.30 15.54 -10.10
N ASN A 138 2.66 14.58 -9.24
CA ASN A 138 3.89 14.50 -8.49
C ASN A 138 4.73 13.28 -8.88
N GLU A 139 4.56 12.72 -10.09
CA GLU A 139 5.23 11.50 -10.56
C GLU A 139 6.74 11.48 -10.25
N LYS A 140 7.43 12.59 -10.57
CA LYS A 140 8.87 12.73 -10.29
C LYS A 140 9.24 12.66 -8.80
N TRP A 141 8.35 13.12 -7.92
CA TRP A 141 8.54 13.08 -6.47
C TRP A 141 8.25 11.67 -5.95
N HIS A 142 7.15 11.07 -6.39
CA HIS A 142 6.79 9.71 -6.01
C HIS A 142 7.82 8.69 -6.49
N ASP A 143 8.39 8.85 -7.69
CA ASP A 143 9.45 7.97 -8.19
C ASP A 143 10.67 7.91 -7.26
N ILE A 144 11.14 9.07 -6.77
CA ILE A 144 12.24 9.13 -5.80
C ILE A 144 11.85 8.39 -4.52
N GLN A 145 10.66 8.67 -3.99
CA GLN A 145 10.22 8.06 -2.74
C GLN A 145 10.01 6.55 -2.88
N ARG A 146 9.53 6.05 -4.03
CA ARG A 146 9.42 4.62 -4.32
C ARG A 146 10.79 3.95 -4.39
N ASP A 147 11.76 4.56 -5.08
CA ASP A 147 13.14 4.07 -5.09
C ASP A 147 13.73 4.02 -3.67
N TYR A 148 13.39 4.99 -2.82
CA TYR A 148 13.92 5.05 -1.45
C TYR A 148 13.22 4.05 -0.54
N ALA A 149 11.91 3.87 -0.69
CA ALA A 149 11.14 2.80 -0.06
C ALA A 149 11.71 1.42 -0.41
N PHE A 150 12.03 1.18 -1.68
CA PHE A 150 12.69 -0.04 -2.13
C PHE A 150 14.03 -0.26 -1.42
N LYS A 151 14.91 0.75 -1.37
CA LYS A 151 16.21 0.67 -0.69
C LYS A 151 16.08 0.37 0.80
N VAL A 152 15.12 1.02 1.47
CA VAL A 152 14.83 0.78 2.88
C VAL A 152 14.36 -0.66 3.10
N GLN A 153 13.43 -1.15 2.27
CA GLN A 153 12.96 -2.53 2.40
C GLN A 153 14.06 -3.55 2.14
N LYS A 154 14.86 -3.34 1.10
CA LYS A 154 15.98 -4.22 0.79
C LYS A 154 16.98 -4.30 1.95
N ALA A 155 17.34 -3.16 2.54
CA ALA A 155 18.25 -3.12 3.69
C ALA A 155 17.67 -3.87 4.90
N MET A 156 16.35 -3.75 5.13
CA MET A 156 15.67 -4.48 6.21
C MET A 156 15.59 -5.99 5.94
N GLU A 157 15.32 -6.40 4.70
CA GLU A 157 15.34 -7.82 4.30
C GLU A 157 16.72 -8.43 4.51
N GLU A 158 17.78 -7.72 4.12
CA GLU A 158 19.18 -8.13 4.33
C GLU A 158 19.48 -8.26 5.82
N LYS A 159 19.11 -7.27 6.64
CA LYS A 159 19.29 -7.29 8.10
C LYS A 159 18.57 -8.47 8.75
N ALA A 160 17.32 -8.71 8.36
CA ALA A 160 16.52 -9.81 8.89
C ALA A 160 17.08 -11.20 8.50
N ALA A 161 17.89 -11.31 7.44
CA ALA A 161 18.43 -12.56 6.93
C ALA A 161 19.73 -13.03 7.62
N ILE A 162 20.45 -12.15 8.33
CA ILE A 162 21.80 -12.42 8.87
C ILE A 162 21.82 -13.66 9.78
N ASN A 163 20.74 -13.94 10.50
CA ASN A 163 20.61 -15.07 11.44
C ASN A 163 19.20 -15.67 11.46
N SER A 164 18.47 -15.68 10.33
CA SER A 164 17.08 -16.17 10.33
C SER A 164 17.00 -17.68 10.09
N ASP A 165 16.43 -18.41 11.06
CA ASP A 165 15.70 -19.64 10.74
C ASP A 165 14.45 -19.25 9.95
N PHE A 166 14.24 -19.87 8.79
CA PHE A 166 13.09 -19.61 7.91
C PHE A 166 11.75 -19.68 8.67
N MET A 167 11.68 -20.53 9.71
CA MET A 167 10.51 -20.68 10.56
C MET A 167 10.16 -19.42 11.37
N SER A 168 11.15 -18.63 11.79
CA SER A 168 10.96 -17.43 12.63
C SER A 168 10.28 -16.26 11.90
N VAL A 169 10.31 -16.26 10.56
CA VAL A 169 9.75 -15.19 9.71
C VAL A 169 8.63 -15.71 8.81
N ASN A 170 8.15 -16.94 9.03
CA ASN A 170 7.12 -17.54 8.20
C ASN A 170 5.73 -17.43 8.87
N PRO A 171 4.83 -16.58 8.35
CA PRO A 171 3.49 -16.43 8.91
C PRO A 171 2.62 -17.68 8.72
N ILE A 172 3.01 -18.61 7.84
CA ILE A 172 2.27 -19.87 7.62
C ILE A 172 2.18 -20.66 8.93
N GLY A 173 3.23 -20.70 9.74
CA GLY A 173 3.19 -21.39 11.04
C GLY A 173 2.07 -20.87 11.94
N TYR A 174 1.93 -19.55 12.02
CA TYR A 174 0.86 -18.89 12.79
C TYR A 174 -0.53 -19.21 12.23
N PHE A 175 -0.71 -19.11 10.90
CA PHE A 175 -2.00 -19.41 10.27
C PHE A 175 -2.40 -20.88 10.42
N THR A 176 -1.46 -21.80 10.27
CA THR A 176 -1.70 -23.24 10.40
C THR A 176 -2.03 -23.62 11.85
N GLN A 177 -1.25 -23.14 12.83
CA GLN A 177 -1.54 -23.36 14.25
C GLN A 177 -2.91 -22.81 14.64
N TYR A 178 -3.25 -21.61 14.15
CA TYR A 178 -4.57 -21.02 14.38
C TYR A 178 -5.70 -21.89 13.80
N ALA A 179 -5.56 -22.35 12.56
CA ALA A 179 -6.54 -23.21 11.90
C ALA A 179 -6.70 -24.57 12.61
N GLU A 180 -5.59 -25.16 13.08
CA GLU A 180 -5.61 -26.41 13.85
C GLU A 180 -6.35 -26.24 15.18
N ILE A 181 -6.05 -25.19 15.94
CA ILE A 181 -6.74 -24.87 17.20
C ILE A 181 -8.24 -24.67 16.96
N ARG A 182 -8.62 -23.93 15.91
CA ARG A 182 -10.02 -23.71 15.55
C ARG A 182 -10.73 -25.03 15.24
N ARG A 183 -10.11 -25.88 14.40
CA ARG A 183 -10.67 -27.18 14.02
C ARG A 183 -10.81 -28.13 15.22
N LEU A 184 -9.82 -28.15 16.12
CA LEU A 184 -9.88 -28.97 17.33
C LEU A 184 -11.01 -28.53 18.26
N ARG A 185 -11.23 -27.22 18.40
CA ARG A 185 -12.34 -26.66 19.19
C ARG A 185 -13.70 -27.04 18.59
N GLU A 186 -13.84 -26.93 17.27
CA GLU A 186 -15.04 -27.38 16.55
C GLU A 186 -15.32 -28.88 16.79
N GLN A 187 -14.29 -29.73 16.74
CA GLN A 187 -14.42 -31.18 16.99
C GLN A 187 -14.75 -31.53 18.44
N THR A 188 -14.27 -30.73 19.39
CA THR A 188 -14.49 -30.96 20.83
C THR A 188 -15.74 -30.27 21.37
N GLY A 189 -16.51 -29.58 20.53
CA GLY A 189 -17.67 -28.80 20.95
C GLY A 189 -17.32 -27.58 21.81
N SER A 190 -16.04 -27.19 21.83
CA SER A 190 -15.59 -26.00 22.55
C SER A 190 -16.08 -24.74 21.83
N PRO A 191 -16.46 -23.68 22.56
CA PRO A 191 -16.87 -22.43 21.93
C PRO A 191 -15.72 -21.84 21.09
N PRO A 192 -16.05 -21.15 19.98
CA PRO A 192 -15.06 -20.43 19.17
C PRO A 192 -14.23 -19.48 20.03
N VAL A 193 -12.97 -19.29 19.66
CA VAL A 193 -12.16 -18.22 20.27
C VAL A 193 -12.85 -16.91 19.94
N ALA A 194 -13.09 -16.08 20.95
CA ALA A 194 -13.51 -14.71 20.76
C ALA A 194 -12.35 -13.95 20.10
N GLU A 195 -12.34 -13.95 18.77
CA GLU A 195 -11.38 -13.18 17.98
C GLU A 195 -11.60 -11.70 18.26
N THR A 196 -10.60 -11.05 18.85
CA THR A 196 -10.66 -9.64 19.29
C THR A 196 -10.94 -8.67 18.14
N LEU A 197 -10.73 -9.12 16.90
CA LEU A 197 -10.89 -8.37 15.67
C LEU A 197 -11.82 -9.09 14.67
N SER A 198 -12.65 -10.04 15.09
CA SER A 198 -13.61 -10.74 14.18
C SER A 198 -14.62 -9.80 13.53
N HIS A 199 -15.01 -8.74 14.24
CA HIS A 199 -15.88 -7.68 13.75
C HIS A 199 -15.14 -6.67 12.86
N VAL A 200 -13.81 -6.71 12.91
CA VAL A 200 -12.95 -5.84 12.13
C VAL A 200 -12.58 -6.59 10.87
N PRO A 201 -13.09 -6.17 9.70
CA PRO A 201 -12.60 -6.76 8.48
C PRO A 201 -11.09 -6.46 8.36
N PHE A 202 -10.26 -7.50 8.51
CA PHE A 202 -8.86 -7.49 8.03
C PHE A 202 -8.79 -7.24 6.52
N HIS A 203 -9.94 -7.36 5.85
CA HIS A 203 -10.17 -7.00 4.48
C HIS A 203 -10.36 -5.48 4.34
N VAL A 204 -9.46 -4.81 3.63
CA VAL A 204 -9.68 -3.43 3.19
C VAL A 204 -10.59 -3.47 1.95
N ASP A 205 -11.78 -2.89 2.05
CA ASP A 205 -12.73 -2.83 0.93
C ASP A 205 -12.31 -1.76 -0.08
N PHE A 206 -11.59 -2.21 -1.11
CA PHE A 206 -11.13 -1.40 -2.23
C PHE A 206 -12.18 -1.25 -3.35
N ARG A 207 -13.48 -1.32 -3.06
CA ARG A 207 -14.50 -0.96 -4.07
C ARG A 207 -14.26 0.46 -4.57
N CYS A 208 -14.36 0.66 -5.89
CA CYS A 208 -14.45 2.01 -6.44
C CYS A 208 -15.84 2.59 -6.07
N PRO A 209 -15.93 3.77 -5.45
CA PRO A 209 -17.20 4.48 -5.31
C PRO A 209 -17.88 4.62 -6.68
N GLU A 210 -19.18 4.35 -6.74
CA GLU A 210 -19.96 4.31 -7.99
C GLU A 210 -19.87 5.63 -8.77
N GLU A 211 -19.81 6.76 -8.07
CA GLU A 211 -19.65 8.09 -8.66
C GLU A 211 -18.30 8.25 -9.39
N LEU A 212 -17.26 7.57 -8.88
CA LEU A 212 -15.92 7.57 -9.48
C LEU A 212 -15.85 6.63 -10.69
N PHE A 213 -16.55 5.50 -10.65
CA PHE A 213 -16.70 4.61 -11.80
C PHE A 213 -17.39 5.32 -12.97
N GLN A 214 -18.51 5.98 -12.71
CA GLN A 214 -19.28 6.73 -13.72
C GLN A 214 -18.45 7.82 -14.39
N LYS A 215 -17.71 8.60 -13.60
CA LYS A 215 -16.82 9.66 -14.13
C LYS A 215 -15.70 9.10 -15.02
N SER A 216 -15.14 7.93 -14.67
CA SER A 216 -14.10 7.27 -15.47
C SER A 216 -14.64 6.73 -16.80
N CYS A 217 -15.83 6.13 -16.81
CA CYS A 217 -16.51 5.68 -18.02
C CYS A 217 -16.77 6.83 -18.99
N MET A 218 -17.30 7.96 -18.50
CA MET A 218 -17.52 9.16 -19.31
C MET A 218 -16.22 9.69 -19.96
N LEU A 219 -15.14 9.77 -19.18
CA LEU A 219 -13.84 10.24 -19.69
C LEU A 219 -13.21 9.27 -20.71
N ARG A 220 -13.44 7.96 -20.58
CA ARG A 220 -13.01 6.96 -21.58
C ARG A 220 -13.77 7.12 -22.88
N ASP A 221 -15.07 7.32 -22.81
CA ASP A 221 -15.91 7.53 -23.99
C ASP A 221 -15.54 8.83 -24.71
N GLU A 222 -15.31 9.92 -23.97
CA GLU A 222 -14.81 11.18 -24.52
C GLU A 222 -13.45 11.03 -25.22
N ARG A 223 -12.51 10.29 -24.60
CA ARG A 223 -11.19 10.01 -25.22
C ARG A 223 -11.32 9.13 -26.46
N ALA A 224 -12.18 8.12 -26.45
CA ALA A 224 -12.42 7.26 -27.60
C ALA A 224 -13.01 8.05 -28.78
N VAL A 225 -13.98 8.93 -28.50
CA VAL A 225 -14.56 9.86 -29.49
C VAL A 225 -13.51 10.83 -30.03
N ALA A 226 -12.68 11.42 -29.17
CA ALA A 226 -11.61 12.33 -29.60
C ALA A 226 -10.54 11.64 -30.46
N MET A 227 -10.20 10.38 -30.16
CA MET A 227 -9.27 9.58 -30.96
C MET A 227 -9.87 9.18 -32.31
N ALA A 228 -11.16 8.79 -32.34
CA ALA A 228 -11.88 8.51 -33.58
C ALA A 228 -11.95 9.75 -34.48
N ALA A 229 -12.29 10.92 -33.92
CA ALA A 229 -12.35 12.18 -34.64
C ALA A 229 -10.99 12.62 -35.23
N ARG A 230 -9.88 12.40 -34.49
CA ARG A 230 -8.52 12.65 -35.00
C ARG A 230 -8.11 11.71 -36.12
N THR A 231 -8.65 10.50 -36.15
CA THR A 231 -8.38 9.52 -37.21
C THR A 231 -9.18 9.86 -38.46
N SER A 232 -10.42 10.34 -38.30
CA SER A 232 -11.26 10.82 -39.40
C SER A 232 -10.81 12.17 -39.99
N ALA A 233 -10.15 13.03 -39.20
CA ALA A 233 -9.63 14.32 -39.69
C ALA A 233 -8.27 14.23 -40.41
N ARG A 234 -7.69 13.03 -40.53
CA ARG A 234 -6.43 12.75 -41.24
C ARG A 234 -6.62 11.97 -42.55
N LEU A 235 -7.86 11.67 -42.90
CA LEU A 235 -8.28 11.18 -44.22
C LEU A 235 -8.88 12.34 -45.01
#